data_AF-A0A7C6SHK6-F1
#
_entry.id   AF-A0A7C6SHK6-F1
#
_cell.length_a   1.000
_cell.length_b   1.000
_cell.length_c   1.000
_cell.angle_alpha   90.00
_cell.angle_beta   90.00
_cell.angle_gamma   90.00
#
_symmetry.space_group_name_H-M   'P 1'
#
loop_
_entity.id
_entity.type
_entity.pdbx_description
1 polymer ?
#
loop_
_entity_poly.entity_id
_entity_poly.type
_entity_poly.pdbx_seq_one_letter_code
_entity_poly.pdbx_strand_id
1 'polypeptide(L)' 'MFKWFSIAGIKKEITERIRWSKPSEMSKFFAQVMVFVVAFAVFFVVADFFVVLFLGLLGIGGV' A
#
# COMPACT_ATOMS: atom_id res chain seq x y z
N MET A 1 -34.72 -16.80 9.98
CA MET A 1 -33.50 -17.23 10.68
C MET A 1 -32.33 -16.34 10.22
N PHE A 2 -32.16 -15.15 10.81
CA PHE A 2 -30.99 -14.22 10.70
C PHE A 2 -31.22 -12.96 11.61
N LYS A 3 -32.03 -13.08 12.68
CA LYS A 3 -32.34 -11.95 13.57
C LYS A 3 -31.17 -11.56 14.51
N TRP A 4 -30.10 -12.35 14.51
CA TRP A 4 -28.97 -12.21 15.44
C TRP A 4 -27.94 -11.17 14.99
N PHE A 5 -27.98 -10.76 13.72
CA PHE A 5 -27.22 -9.62 13.21
C PHE A 5 -28.15 -8.75 12.39
N SER A 6 -28.91 -7.89 13.08
CA SER A 6 -29.56 -6.78 12.39
C SER A 6 -28.48 -5.90 11.76
N ILE A 7 -28.61 -5.57 10.48
CA ILE A 7 -27.74 -4.59 9.79
C ILE A 7 -27.68 -3.27 10.59
N ALA A 8 -28.78 -2.93 11.28
CA ALA A 8 -28.82 -1.77 12.17
C ALA A 8 -27.95 -1.95 13.43
N GLY A 9 -27.85 -3.17 13.96
CA GLY A 9 -26.97 -3.50 15.09
C GLY A 9 -25.49 -3.45 14.69
N ILE A 10 -25.13 -4.00 13.52
CA ILE A 10 -23.78 -3.92 12.96
C ILE A 10 -23.39 -2.45 12.73
N LYS A 11 -24.27 -1.66 12.10
CA LYS A 11 -24.05 -0.23 11.88
C LYS A 11 -23.83 0.51 13.20
N LYS A 12 -24.60 0.18 14.23
CA LYS A 12 -24.46 0.78 15.55
C LYS A 12 -23.08 0.48 16.16
N GLU A 13 -22.62 -0.76 16.11
CA GLU A 13 -21.28 -1.10 16.61
C GLU A 13 -20.15 -0.45 15.80
N ILE A 14 -20.25 -0.51 14.46
CA ILE A 14 -19.22 0.03 13.57
C ILE A 14 -19.11 1.55 13.68
N THR A 15 -20.22 2.28 13.78
CA THR A 15 -20.19 3.74 13.78
C THR A 15 -20.01 4.31 15.20
N GLU A 16 -20.58 3.69 16.23
CA GLU A 16 -20.57 4.24 17.60
C GLU A 16 -19.42 3.69 18.47
N ARG A 17 -18.96 2.44 18.27
CA ARG A 17 -17.87 1.87 19.08
C ARG A 17 -16.50 2.00 18.44
N ILE A 18 -16.40 1.95 17.11
CA ILE A 18 -15.14 2.14 16.40
C ILE A 18 -14.89 3.64 16.24
N ARG A 19 -13.80 4.14 16.84
CA ARG A 19 -13.35 5.52 16.62
C ARG A 19 -12.60 5.60 15.29
N TRP A 20 -13.32 5.90 14.22
CA TRP A 20 -12.73 6.14 12.91
C TRP A 20 -11.80 7.35 12.96
N SER A 21 -10.66 7.24 12.29
CA SER A 21 -9.75 8.37 12.13
C SER A 21 -10.40 9.48 11.32
N LYS A 22 -10.07 10.72 11.64
CA LYS A 22 -10.54 11.88 10.87
C LYS A 22 -10.02 11.78 9.43
N PRO A 23 -10.78 12.27 8.43
CA PRO A 23 -10.33 12.26 7.04
C PRO A 23 -8.96 12.91 6.83
N SER A 24 -8.63 13.94 7.62
CA SER A 24 -7.33 14.62 7.60
C SER A 24 -6.17 13.78 8.12
N GLU A 25 -6.42 12.82 9.02
CA GLU A 25 -5.39 11.89 9.51
C GLU A 25 -5.21 10.75 8.51
N MET A 26 -6.30 10.30 7.88
CA MET A 26 -6.22 9.31 6.80
C MET A 26 -5.37 9.78 5.62
N SER A 27 -5.53 11.04 5.19
CA SER A 27 -4.75 11.58 4.06
C SER A 27 -3.26 11.69 4.40
N LYS A 28 -2.89 11.99 5.65
CA LYS A 28 -1.49 11.98 6.10
C LYS A 28 -0.88 10.59 6.04
N PHE A 29 -1.57 9.57 6.57
CA PHE A 29 -1.07 8.19 6.53
C PHE A 29 -0.98 7.66 5.10
N PHE A 30 -1.96 8.01 4.26
CA PHE A 30 -1.93 7.66 2.85
C PHE A 30 -0.73 8.30 2.12
N ALA A 31 -0.49 9.60 2.33
CA ALA A 31 0.66 10.28 1.77
C ALA A 31 1.98 9.66 2.25
N GLN A 32 2.07 9.31 3.53
CA GLN A 32 3.25 8.66 4.09
C GLN A 32 3.53 7.31 3.42
N VAL A 33 2.51 6.45 3.28
CA VAL A 33 2.67 5.15 2.59
C VAL A 33 3.08 5.37 1.13
N MET A 34 2.48 6.34 0.45
CA MET A 34 2.78 6.63 -0.95
C MET A 34 4.24 7.03 -1.15
N VAL A 35 4.81 7.84 -0.25
CA VAL A 35 6.23 8.22 -0.30
C VAL A 35 7.12 6.98 -0.23
N PHE A 36 6.84 6.04 0.68
CA PHE A 36 7.61 4.80 0.77
C PHE A 36 7.45 3.95 -0.48
N VAL A 37 6.23 3.79 -1.00
CA VAL A 37 5.97 3.02 -2.22
C VAL A 37 6.76 3.59 -3.40
N VAL A 38 6.73 4.92 -3.60
CA VAL A 38 7.47 5.57 -4.68
C VAL A 38 8.98 5.42 -4.49
N ALA A 39 9.49 5.58 -3.26
CA ALA A 39 10.91 5.41 -2.99
C ALA A 39 11.40 3.99 -3.32
N PHE A 40 10.66 2.95 -2.92
CA PHE A 40 11.01 1.58 -3.23
C PHE A 40 10.84 1.26 -4.71
N ALA A 41 9.80 1.79 -5.37
CA ALA A 41 9.63 1.62 -6.81
C ALA A 41 10.83 2.17 -7.59
N VAL A 42 11.30 3.37 -7.25
CA VAL A 42 12.51 3.95 -7.85
C VAL A 42 13.74 3.11 -7.54
N PHE A 43 13.92 2.66 -6.30
CA PHE A 43 15.02 1.79 -5.91
C PHE A 43 15.05 0.50 -6.75
N PHE A 44 13.91 -0.16 -6.95
CA PHE A 44 13.84 -1.39 -7.74
C PHE A 44 14.16 -1.15 -9.22
N VAL A 45 13.68 -0.06 -9.81
CA VAL A 45 14.01 0.29 -11.21
C VAL A 45 15.50 0.55 -11.36
N VAL A 46 16.12 1.25 -10.40
CA VAL A 46 17.56 1.50 -10.41
C VAL A 46 18.34 0.20 -10.23
N ALA A 47 17.92 -0.67 -9.30
CA ALA A 47 18.55 -1.96 -9.08
C ALA A 47 18.47 -2.85 -10.33
N ASP A 48 17.31 -2.91 -10.99
CA ASP A 48 17.11 -3.66 -12.22
C ASP A 48 18.00 -3.13 -13.35
N PHE A 49 18.09 -1.81 -13.49
CA PHE A 49 19.01 -1.17 -14.44
C PHE A 49 20.47 -1.58 -14.19
N PHE A 50 20.92 -1.56 -12.94
CA PHE A 50 22.27 -2.01 -12.59
C PHE A 50 22.45 -3.50 -12.90
N VAL A 51 21.50 -4.36 -12.54
CA VAL A 51 21.56 -5.79 -12.83
C VAL A 51 21.69 -6.04 -14.33
N VAL A 52 20.86 -5.40 -15.15
CA VAL A 52 20.93 -5.50 -16.61
C VAL A 52 22.28 -5.02 -17.14
N LEU A 53 22.79 -3.89 -16.64
CA LEU A 53 24.09 -3.36 -17.04
C LEU A 53 25.25 -4.31 -16.69
N PHE A 54 25.24 -4.88 -15.49
CA PHE A 54 26.25 -5.86 -15.07
C PHE A 54 26.14 -7.16 -15.86
N LEU A 55 24.94 -7.65 -16.13
CA LEU A 55 24.74 -8.85 -16.95
C LEU A 55 25.17 -8.62 -18.40
N GLY A 56 24.94 -7.43 -18.95
CA GLY A 56 25.43 -7.02 -20.27
C GLY A 56 26.95 -6.97 -20.33
N LEU A 57 27.61 -6.42 -19.30
CA LEU A 57 29.08 -6.43 -19.20
C LEU A 57 29.68 -7.84 -19.10
N LEU A 58 28.97 -8.77 -18.46
CA LEU A 58 29.36 -10.19 -18.38
C LEU A 58 29.05 -10.98 -19.65
N GLY A 59 28.44 -10.36 -20.66
CA GLY A 59 28.07 -11.01 -21.93
C GLY A 59 26.87 -11.98 -21.83
N ILE A 60 26.16 -11.97 -20.70
CA ILE A 60 25.00 -12.85 -20.43
C ILE A 60 23.68 -12.11 -20.69
N GLY A 61 23.70 -10.77 -20.61
CA GLY A 61 22.57 -9.90 -20.96
C GLY A 61 22.61 -9.52 -22.43
N GLY A 62 21.98 -10.34 -23.27
CA GLY A 62 21.74 -10.00 -24.67
C GLY A 62 20.71 -8.87 -24.79
N VAL A 63 21.22 -7.65 -24.90
CA VAL A 63 20.65 -6.60 -25.76
C VAL A 63 21.66 -6.35 -26.86
#